data_AF-X8CS83-F1
#
_entry.id   AF-X8CS83-F1
#
_cell.length_a   1.000
_cell.length_b   1.000
_cell.length_c   1.000
_cell.angle_alpha   90.00
_cell.angle_beta   90.00
_cell.angle_gamma   90.00
#
_symmetry.space_group_name_H-M   'P 1'
#
loop_
_entity.id
_entity.type
_entity.pdbx_description
1 polymer ?
#
loop_
_entity_poly.entity_id
_entity_poly.type
_entity_poly.pdbx_seq_one_letter_code
_entity_poly.pdbx_strand_id
1 'polypeptide(L)'
;MIAAIQSDNVVLMVQPPRGFGENPVAIYHDPDLPPSHHYLAAYRWLDTVFGAHAVVHLGKHGNLEWLPGKTLGMSAGCGPDAALGNLPLIYPFLVNDPGEGTQAKRRAHAVLVDHLIPPMARAETYGDIARLEQLLDEHANVAALDPGKLPAIRQQIWTLIRAAKMDHDLGLTERPAEDSFDDMLLHVDGWLCEIKDVQIRDGLHILGQKPTGESELDLVLAILRARQLFGGEHAIPGLRQALGLAEDGTDERTSVDATETAARELVAALQASGWDPDAAERLSDNPEVARVLRFAATEVVPRLAGSSAEIEQVLRALDGRFIPAGPSGSPLRGLVNVLPTGRNFYSVDPRPCPPGWPGKPVWRWRIRCSPATATTTAGGRSRWDCRCGGPRRCARPATTSPKCLRCWAFGPCGMTRHAVSSTSPRFP
;
A
#
# COMPACT_ATOMS: atom_id res chain seq x y z
N MET A 1 -26.79 -30.94 -1.38
CA MET A 1 -27.65 -29.74 -1.30
C MET A 1 -26.79 -28.56 -1.70
N ILE A 2 -27.26 -27.69 -2.58
CA ILE A 2 -26.54 -26.46 -2.99
C ILE A 2 -27.46 -25.31 -2.58
N ALA A 3 -26.97 -24.44 -1.69
CA ALA A 3 -27.73 -23.29 -1.22
C ALA A 3 -27.46 -22.09 -2.14
N ALA A 4 -28.51 -21.55 -2.74
CA ALA A 4 -28.47 -20.36 -3.58
C ALA A 4 -29.83 -19.65 -3.57
N ILE A 5 -29.83 -18.35 -3.86
CA ILE A 5 -31.04 -17.57 -4.09
C ILE A 5 -31.16 -17.37 -5.60
N GLN A 6 -32.21 -17.91 -6.20
CA GLN A 6 -32.47 -17.78 -7.62
C GLN A 6 -33.69 -16.87 -7.85
N SER A 7 -33.56 -15.93 -8.77
CA SER A 7 -34.64 -15.13 -9.32
C SER A 7 -34.53 -15.16 -10.83
N ASP A 8 -35.44 -15.89 -11.48
CA ASP A 8 -35.46 -16.10 -12.93
C ASP A 8 -34.10 -16.56 -13.48
N ASN A 9 -33.47 -15.71 -14.31
CA ASN A 9 -32.22 -15.95 -15.01
C ASN A 9 -30.99 -15.48 -14.21
N VAL A 10 -31.15 -15.12 -12.94
CA VAL A 10 -30.06 -14.69 -12.05
C VAL A 10 -30.02 -15.56 -10.81
N VAL A 11 -28.83 -16.06 -10.48
CA VAL A 11 -28.58 -16.79 -9.24
C VAL A 11 -27.50 -16.09 -8.41
N LEU A 12 -27.80 -15.87 -7.14
CA LEU A 12 -26.84 -15.43 -6.13
C LEU A 12 -26.43 -16.65 -5.30
N MET A 13 -25.15 -16.98 -5.36
CA MET A 13 -24.57 -18.10 -4.63
C MET A 13 -23.35 -17.64 -3.84
N VAL A 14 -23.29 -18.01 -2.56
CA VAL A 14 -22.07 -17.85 -1.77
C VAL A 14 -21.07 -18.90 -2.22
N GLN A 15 -19.83 -18.48 -2.48
CA GLN A 15 -18.79 -19.42 -2.90
C GLN A 15 -18.65 -20.54 -1.85
N PRO A 16 -18.62 -21.82 -2.27
CA PRO A 16 -18.53 -22.93 -1.34
C PRO A 16 -17.27 -22.87 -0.45
N PRO A 17 -17.33 -23.41 0.78
CA PRO A 17 -16.21 -23.38 1.69
C PRO A 17 -15.04 -24.20 1.14
N ARG A 18 -13.82 -23.75 1.48
CA ARG A 18 -12.58 -24.38 1.02
C ARG A 18 -12.32 -25.78 1.60
N GLY A 19 -12.89 -26.08 2.78
CA GLY A 19 -12.80 -27.38 3.46
C GLY A 19 -11.93 -27.41 4.73
N PHE A 20 -11.07 -26.41 4.98
CA PHE A 20 -10.20 -26.40 6.17
C PHE A 20 -10.95 -26.32 7.50
N GLY A 21 -12.15 -25.71 7.54
CA GLY A 21 -12.99 -25.70 8.74
C GLY A 21 -13.63 -27.05 9.05
N GLU A 22 -13.88 -27.87 8.02
CA GLU A 22 -14.46 -29.21 8.15
C GLU A 22 -13.38 -30.25 8.56
N ASN A 23 -12.13 -30.00 8.17
CA ASN A 23 -10.97 -30.80 8.58
C ASN A 23 -9.84 -29.91 9.14
N PRO A 24 -9.89 -29.57 10.45
CA PRO A 24 -8.87 -28.72 11.07
C PRO A 24 -7.46 -29.32 11.06
N VAL A 25 -7.33 -30.65 10.97
CA VAL A 25 -6.02 -31.33 10.89
C VAL A 25 -5.31 -30.97 9.59
N ALA A 26 -6.05 -30.79 8.49
CA ALA A 26 -5.51 -30.39 7.20
C ALA A 26 -4.81 -29.02 7.24
N ILE A 27 -5.14 -28.15 8.20
CA ILE A 27 -4.45 -26.87 8.38
C ILE A 27 -2.95 -27.07 8.67
N TYR A 28 -2.60 -28.15 9.38
CA TYR A 28 -1.22 -28.43 9.79
C TYR A 28 -0.47 -29.31 8.78
N HIS A 29 -1.20 -30.15 8.04
CA HIS A 29 -0.58 -31.24 7.27
C HIS A 29 -0.81 -31.14 5.76
N ASP A 30 -1.90 -30.50 5.31
CA ASP A 30 -2.36 -30.59 3.92
C ASP A 30 -2.64 -29.19 3.34
N PRO A 31 -1.59 -28.37 3.11
CA PRO A 31 -1.76 -27.06 2.48
C PRO A 31 -2.35 -27.16 1.06
N ASP A 32 -2.23 -28.32 0.42
CA ASP A 32 -2.73 -28.66 -0.91
C ASP A 32 -4.06 -29.44 -0.88
N LEU A 33 -4.81 -29.39 0.23
CA LEU A 33 -6.14 -29.99 0.37
C LEU A 33 -6.99 -29.81 -0.90
N PRO A 34 -7.50 -30.83 -1.59
CA PRO A 34 -8.32 -30.63 -2.79
C PRO A 34 -9.67 -29.94 -2.49
N PRO A 35 -10.36 -29.35 -3.49
CA PRO A 35 -11.74 -28.92 -3.30
C PRO A 35 -12.63 -30.12 -2.96
N SER A 36 -13.61 -29.92 -2.08
CA SER A 36 -14.57 -30.98 -1.73
C SER A 36 -15.51 -31.31 -2.89
N HIS A 37 -16.19 -32.45 -2.81
CA HIS A 37 -17.24 -32.80 -3.78
C HIS A 37 -18.38 -31.78 -3.79
N HIS A 38 -18.72 -31.20 -2.65
CA HIS A 38 -19.71 -30.13 -2.56
C HIS A 38 -19.26 -28.88 -3.34
N TYR A 39 -17.99 -28.50 -3.19
CA TYR A 39 -17.40 -27.37 -3.92
C TYR A 39 -17.53 -27.59 -5.44
N LEU A 40 -17.11 -28.76 -5.93
CA LEU A 40 -17.18 -29.09 -7.35
C LEU A 40 -18.62 -29.18 -7.85
N ALA A 41 -19.52 -29.79 -7.07
CA ALA A 41 -20.93 -29.92 -7.42
C ALA A 41 -21.62 -28.56 -7.57
N ALA A 42 -21.27 -27.57 -6.74
CA ALA A 42 -21.84 -26.22 -6.83
C ALA A 42 -21.47 -25.52 -8.15
N TYR A 43 -20.19 -25.54 -8.55
CA TYR A 43 -19.77 -24.96 -9.82
C TYR A 43 -20.29 -25.75 -11.03
N ARG A 44 -20.35 -27.09 -10.94
CA ARG A 44 -20.94 -27.90 -12.00
C ARG A 44 -22.44 -27.67 -12.16
N TRP A 45 -23.14 -27.42 -11.07
CA TRP A 45 -24.56 -27.04 -11.10
C TRP A 45 -24.78 -25.70 -11.82
N LEU A 46 -23.90 -24.71 -11.64
CA LEU A 46 -23.96 -23.44 -12.37
C LEU A 46 -23.88 -23.67 -13.89
N ASP A 47 -22.99 -24.55 -14.33
CA ASP A 47 -22.75 -24.89 -15.73
C ASP A 47 -23.89 -25.74 -16.33
N THR A 48 -24.20 -26.89 -15.73
CA THR A 48 -25.01 -27.92 -16.39
C THR A 48 -26.48 -27.92 -16.01
N VAL A 49 -26.86 -27.33 -14.87
CA VAL A 49 -28.25 -27.37 -14.36
C VAL A 49 -28.89 -26.00 -14.44
N PHE A 50 -28.24 -24.97 -13.89
CA PHE A 50 -28.71 -23.60 -14.04
C PHE A 50 -28.47 -23.08 -15.46
N GLY A 51 -27.40 -23.54 -16.14
CA GLY A 51 -27.09 -23.12 -17.51
C GLY A 51 -26.56 -21.70 -17.57
N ALA A 52 -25.69 -21.31 -16.63
CA ALA A 52 -25.11 -19.97 -16.60
C ALA A 52 -24.35 -19.67 -17.89
N HIS A 53 -24.66 -18.54 -18.53
CA HIS A 53 -23.87 -18.04 -19.66
C HIS A 53 -22.54 -17.41 -19.22
N ALA A 54 -22.49 -16.89 -17.99
CA ALA A 54 -21.31 -16.28 -17.39
C ALA A 54 -21.44 -16.31 -15.86
N VAL A 55 -20.30 -16.20 -15.18
CA VAL A 55 -20.21 -16.02 -13.72
C VAL A 55 -19.60 -14.66 -13.43
N VAL A 56 -20.24 -13.90 -12.54
CA VAL A 56 -19.68 -12.66 -11.99
C VAL A 56 -19.27 -12.91 -10.53
N HIS A 57 -17.97 -12.91 -10.23
CA HIS A 57 -17.49 -12.93 -8.85
C HIS A 57 -17.39 -11.50 -8.32
N LEU A 58 -18.02 -11.22 -7.18
CA LEU A 58 -17.97 -9.89 -6.55
C LEU A 58 -16.97 -9.86 -5.40
N GLY A 59 -15.96 -8.99 -5.52
CA GLY A 59 -15.02 -8.68 -4.46
C GLY A 59 -13.72 -9.48 -4.51
N LYS A 60 -12.63 -8.80 -4.15
CA LYS A 60 -11.28 -9.35 -3.96
C LYS A 60 -11.21 -10.09 -2.62
N HIS A 61 -10.97 -11.40 -2.57
CA HIS A 61 -11.06 -12.37 -3.66
C HIS A 61 -11.76 -13.66 -3.23
N GLY A 62 -12.22 -14.44 -4.20
CA GLY A 62 -12.68 -15.80 -4.00
C GLY A 62 -11.53 -16.77 -3.76
N ASN A 63 -11.84 -18.05 -3.62
CA ASN A 63 -10.87 -19.12 -3.38
C ASN A 63 -10.63 -20.04 -4.60
N LEU A 64 -11.41 -19.88 -5.69
CA LEU A 64 -11.35 -20.73 -6.89
C LEU A 64 -9.99 -20.68 -7.58
N GLU A 65 -9.49 -19.48 -7.86
CA GLU A 65 -8.20 -19.23 -8.51
C GLU A 65 -7.00 -19.60 -7.63
N TRP A 66 -7.26 -19.96 -6.36
CA TRP A 66 -6.29 -20.41 -5.37
C TRP A 66 -6.34 -21.91 -5.10
N LEU A 67 -7.25 -22.64 -5.74
CA LEU A 67 -7.31 -24.09 -5.59
C LEU A 67 -5.99 -24.76 -6.04
N PRO A 68 -5.67 -25.94 -5.48
CA PRO A 68 -4.46 -26.68 -5.83
C PRO A 68 -4.38 -26.98 -7.34
N GLY A 69 -3.18 -26.88 -7.90
CA GLY A 69 -2.92 -27.12 -9.32
C GLY A 69 -1.61 -26.47 -9.77
N LYS A 70 -1.41 -26.41 -11.10
CA LYS A 70 -0.26 -25.72 -11.70
C LYS A 70 -0.29 -24.22 -11.38
N THR A 71 0.86 -23.57 -11.50
CA THR A 71 1.03 -22.12 -11.27
C THR A 71 0.22 -21.28 -12.26
N LEU A 72 0.27 -21.62 -13.55
CA LEU A 72 -0.54 -21.10 -14.65
C LEU A 72 -0.57 -22.14 -15.78
N GLY A 73 -1.39 -21.93 -16.82
CA GLY A 73 -1.54 -22.92 -17.89
C GLY A 73 -2.20 -24.19 -17.36
N MET A 74 -3.47 -24.06 -16.96
CA MET A 74 -4.19 -25.12 -16.26
C MET A 74 -4.27 -26.39 -17.10
N SER A 75 -4.29 -27.53 -16.42
CA SER A 75 -4.57 -28.84 -17.00
C SER A 75 -5.90 -29.36 -16.46
N ALA A 76 -6.48 -30.38 -17.11
CA ALA A 76 -7.67 -31.08 -16.61
C ALA A 76 -7.56 -31.60 -15.16
N GLY A 77 -6.35 -31.84 -14.64
CA GLY A 77 -6.12 -32.22 -13.23
C GLY A 77 -6.01 -31.06 -12.23
N CYS A 78 -6.20 -29.80 -12.65
CA CYS A 78 -6.13 -28.64 -11.76
C CYS A 78 -7.50 -28.33 -11.16
N GLY A 79 -7.54 -28.01 -9.85
CA GLY A 79 -8.79 -27.66 -9.17
C GLY A 79 -9.58 -26.52 -9.82
N PRO A 80 -8.96 -25.38 -10.20
CA PRO A 80 -9.67 -24.28 -10.85
C PRO A 80 -10.35 -24.69 -12.17
N ASP A 81 -9.66 -25.49 -12.99
CA ASP A 81 -10.15 -26.00 -14.28
C ASP A 81 -11.32 -26.97 -14.10
N ALA A 82 -11.18 -27.92 -13.17
CA ALA A 82 -12.23 -28.89 -12.85
C ALA A 82 -13.48 -28.22 -12.25
N ALA A 83 -13.34 -27.11 -11.53
CA ALA A 83 -14.47 -26.35 -11.00
C ALA A 83 -15.12 -25.47 -12.07
N LEU A 84 -14.38 -24.53 -12.67
CA LEU A 84 -14.93 -23.47 -13.53
C LEU A 84 -15.25 -23.96 -14.95
N GLY A 85 -14.46 -24.89 -15.49
CA GLY A 85 -14.61 -25.36 -16.86
C GLY A 85 -14.56 -24.21 -17.88
N ASN A 86 -15.57 -24.16 -18.76
CA ASN A 86 -15.65 -23.19 -19.84
C ASN A 86 -16.49 -21.94 -19.51
N LEU A 87 -17.00 -21.82 -18.28
CA LEU A 87 -17.81 -20.68 -17.88
C LEU A 87 -16.97 -19.39 -17.97
N PRO A 88 -17.41 -18.38 -18.74
CA PRO A 88 -16.78 -17.05 -18.71
C PRO A 88 -16.84 -16.47 -17.30
N LEU A 89 -15.69 -16.05 -16.78
CA LEU A 89 -15.58 -15.42 -15.47
C LEU A 89 -15.33 -13.92 -15.63
N ILE A 90 -16.27 -13.10 -15.21
CA ILE A 90 -16.15 -11.64 -15.13
C ILE A 90 -15.93 -11.29 -13.66
N TYR A 91 -14.96 -10.42 -13.38
CA TYR A 91 -14.51 -10.23 -12.02
C TYR A 91 -14.24 -8.74 -11.71
N PRO A 92 -15.21 -8.04 -11.10
CA PRO A 92 -14.96 -6.78 -10.41
C PRO A 92 -13.84 -6.90 -9.38
N PHE A 93 -12.73 -6.18 -9.60
CA PHE A 93 -11.50 -6.34 -8.81
C PHE A 93 -10.88 -5.00 -8.40
N LEU A 94 -10.29 -4.91 -7.22
CA LEU A 94 -9.70 -3.65 -6.74
C LEU A 94 -8.46 -3.27 -7.56
N VAL A 95 -8.41 -2.03 -8.08
CA VAL A 95 -7.33 -1.56 -8.97
C VAL A 95 -5.92 -1.62 -8.36
N ASN A 96 -5.81 -1.52 -7.03
CA ASN A 96 -4.53 -1.50 -6.32
C ASN A 96 -4.05 -2.87 -5.81
N ASP A 97 -4.75 -3.96 -6.16
CA ASP A 97 -4.38 -5.34 -5.81
C ASP A 97 -4.00 -6.18 -7.05
N PRO A 98 -2.93 -5.78 -7.78
CA PRO A 98 -2.60 -6.35 -9.08
C PRO A 98 -2.13 -7.80 -9.03
N GLY A 99 -1.49 -8.21 -7.92
CA GLY A 99 -0.94 -9.57 -7.77
C GLY A 99 -2.06 -10.61 -7.76
N GLU A 100 -3.09 -10.34 -6.97
CA GLU A 100 -4.23 -11.21 -6.79
C GLU A 100 -5.15 -11.23 -8.01
N GLY A 101 -5.43 -10.07 -8.63
CA GLY A 101 -6.19 -10.06 -9.88
C GLY A 101 -5.44 -10.77 -11.02
N THR A 102 -4.10 -10.68 -11.07
CA THR A 102 -3.30 -11.43 -12.03
C THR A 102 -3.41 -12.95 -11.83
N GLN A 103 -3.58 -13.43 -10.59
CA GLN A 103 -3.82 -14.84 -10.30
C GLN A 103 -5.14 -15.30 -10.93
N ALA A 104 -6.23 -14.55 -10.73
CA ALA A 104 -7.54 -14.86 -11.33
C ALA A 104 -7.48 -14.88 -12.86
N LYS A 105 -6.81 -13.90 -13.48
CA LYS A 105 -6.61 -13.85 -14.94
C LYS A 105 -5.90 -15.09 -15.49
N ARG A 106 -4.90 -15.61 -14.76
CA ARG A 106 -4.01 -16.69 -15.24
C ARG A 106 -4.48 -18.10 -14.89
N ARG A 107 -5.24 -18.27 -13.80
CA ARG A 107 -5.67 -19.59 -13.30
C ARG A 107 -7.17 -19.85 -13.45
N ALA A 108 -7.96 -18.82 -13.73
CA ALA A 108 -9.41 -18.92 -13.88
C ALA A 108 -9.95 -18.13 -15.08
N HIS A 109 -9.09 -17.81 -16.05
CA HIS A 109 -9.42 -17.07 -17.30
C HIS A 109 -10.31 -15.84 -17.09
N ALA A 110 -10.13 -15.15 -15.96
CA ALA A 110 -10.98 -14.03 -15.56
C ALA A 110 -10.77 -12.81 -16.48
N VAL A 111 -11.89 -12.21 -16.89
CA VAL A 111 -11.95 -10.84 -17.43
C VAL A 111 -12.19 -9.92 -16.25
N LEU A 112 -11.15 -9.18 -15.86
CA LEU A 112 -11.31 -8.21 -14.77
C LEU A 112 -12.04 -6.97 -15.28
N VAL A 113 -12.86 -6.41 -14.41
CA VAL A 113 -13.38 -5.05 -14.53
C VAL A 113 -12.96 -4.33 -13.26
N ASP A 114 -11.83 -3.63 -13.31
CA ASP A 114 -11.30 -3.04 -12.09
C ASP A 114 -12.20 -1.94 -11.53
N HIS A 115 -12.14 -1.75 -10.22
CA HIS A 115 -12.92 -0.74 -9.53
C HIS A 115 -12.07 0.14 -8.63
N LEU A 116 -12.60 1.32 -8.33
CA LEU A 116 -11.92 2.35 -7.56
C LEU A 116 -11.62 1.88 -6.12
N ILE A 117 -10.60 2.51 -5.54
CA ILE A 117 -10.34 2.42 -4.10
C ILE A 117 -11.50 3.05 -3.31
N PRO A 118 -11.72 2.66 -2.04
CA PRO A 118 -12.66 3.36 -1.18
C PRO A 118 -12.29 4.86 -1.07
N PRO A 119 -13.26 5.72 -0.69
CA PRO A 119 -12.97 7.09 -0.28
C PRO A 119 -11.85 7.11 0.77
N MET A 120 -10.94 8.07 0.64
CA MET A 120 -9.80 8.23 1.52
C MET A 120 -9.87 9.62 2.16
N ALA A 121 -9.57 9.70 3.44
CA ALA A 121 -9.49 10.95 4.17
C ALA A 121 -8.28 10.93 5.13
N ARG A 122 -7.90 12.11 5.59
CA ARG A 122 -6.93 12.27 6.68
C ARG A 122 -7.53 11.70 7.97
N ALA A 123 -6.72 10.99 8.76
CA ALA A 123 -7.20 10.34 9.99
C ALA A 123 -7.69 11.34 11.05
N GLU A 124 -7.07 12.52 11.09
CA GLU A 124 -7.31 13.56 12.10
C GLU A 124 -7.06 13.08 13.54
N THR A 125 -7.18 13.98 14.50
CA THR A 125 -7.09 13.66 15.92
C THR A 125 -8.47 13.53 16.54
N TYR A 126 -8.62 12.63 17.52
CA TYR A 126 -9.86 12.47 18.30
C TYR A 126 -9.56 12.09 19.75
N GLY A 127 -10.54 12.30 20.62
CA GLY A 127 -10.46 11.91 22.03
C GLY A 127 -9.18 12.42 22.71
N ASP A 128 -8.43 11.50 23.31
CA ASP A 128 -7.25 11.84 24.11
C ASP A 128 -6.05 12.30 23.28
N ILE A 129 -6.01 11.91 22.00
CA ILE A 129 -4.98 12.34 21.05
C ILE A 129 -5.17 13.84 20.76
N ALA A 130 -6.41 14.29 20.56
CA ALA A 130 -6.71 15.71 20.39
C ALA A 130 -6.42 16.52 21.68
N ARG A 131 -6.67 15.92 22.86
CA ARG A 131 -6.30 16.55 24.14
C ARG A 131 -4.78 16.67 24.30
N LEU A 132 -4.02 15.67 23.86
CA LEU A 132 -2.57 15.70 23.89
C LEU A 132 -2.03 16.79 22.97
N GLU A 133 -2.60 16.93 21.76
CA GLU A 133 -2.26 18.00 20.83
C GLU A 133 -2.38 19.39 21.48
N GLN A 134 -3.50 19.66 22.14
CA GLN A 134 -3.73 20.93 22.85
C GLN A 134 -2.69 21.19 23.95
N LEU A 135 -2.30 20.15 24.70
CA LEU A 135 -1.28 20.27 25.74
C LEU A 135 0.12 20.52 25.17
N LEU A 136 0.44 20.00 23.99
CA LEU A 136 1.72 20.28 23.31
C LEU A 136 1.77 21.74 22.83
N ASP A 137 0.67 22.26 22.28
CA ASP A 137 0.58 23.68 21.88
C ASP A 137 0.68 24.60 23.11
N GLU A 138 0.02 24.25 24.22
CA GLU A 138 0.15 24.97 25.49
C GLU A 138 1.59 24.91 26.01
N HIS A 139 2.24 23.76 25.94
CA HIS A 139 3.64 23.60 26.34
C HIS A 139 4.57 24.53 25.53
N ALA A 140 4.42 24.60 24.21
CA ALA A 140 5.21 25.51 23.37
C ALA A 140 5.01 26.98 23.76
N ASN A 141 3.77 27.40 24.03
CA ASN A 141 3.47 28.75 24.51
C ASN A 141 4.08 29.05 25.88
N VAL A 142 3.97 28.12 26.83
CA VAL A 142 4.55 28.25 28.17
C VAL A 142 6.06 28.30 28.11
N ALA A 143 6.70 27.50 27.26
CA ALA A 143 8.15 27.53 27.05
C ALA A 143 8.66 28.90 26.58
N ALA A 144 7.88 29.60 25.74
CA ALA A 144 8.25 30.91 25.21
C ALA A 144 7.93 32.06 26.18
N LEU A 145 6.82 31.98 26.93
CA LEU A 145 6.27 33.12 27.69
C LEU A 145 6.48 33.04 29.20
N ASP A 146 6.41 31.84 29.80
CA ASP A 146 6.51 31.65 31.26
C ASP A 146 7.17 30.29 31.60
N PRO A 147 8.50 30.16 31.40
CA PRO A 147 9.21 28.90 31.61
C PRO A 147 9.08 28.32 33.03
N GLY A 148 8.77 29.16 34.02
CA GLY A 148 8.55 28.73 35.41
C GLY A 148 7.37 27.77 35.57
N LYS A 149 6.43 27.74 34.62
CA LYS A 149 5.27 26.84 34.63
C LYS A 149 5.50 25.52 33.88
N LEU A 150 6.64 25.32 33.21
CA LEU A 150 6.94 24.10 32.45
C LEU A 150 6.73 22.80 33.25
N PRO A 151 7.17 22.68 34.52
CA PRO A 151 6.98 21.45 35.28
C PRO A 151 5.51 21.04 35.44
N ALA A 152 4.59 22.02 35.53
CA ALA A 152 3.16 21.75 35.69
C ALA A 152 2.54 21.21 34.38
N ILE A 153 2.86 21.80 33.23
CA ILE A 153 2.35 21.32 31.94
C ILE A 153 2.96 19.97 31.56
N ARG A 154 4.26 19.74 31.85
CA ARG A 154 4.92 18.43 31.68
C ARG A 154 4.25 17.33 32.50
N GLN A 155 3.85 17.64 33.74
CA GLN A 155 3.10 16.71 34.58
C GLN A 155 1.73 16.36 33.98
N GLN A 156 1.01 17.33 33.41
CA GLN A 156 -0.28 17.11 32.75
C GLN A 156 -0.11 16.22 31.52
N ILE A 157 0.86 16.53 30.65
CA ILE A 157 1.18 15.73 29.46
C ILE A 157 1.50 14.28 29.86
N TRP A 158 2.41 14.07 30.82
CA TRP A 158 2.76 12.73 31.26
C TRP A 158 1.58 11.95 31.85
N THR A 159 0.73 12.64 32.62
CA THR A 159 -0.47 12.04 33.21
C THR A 159 -1.44 11.59 32.12
N LEU A 160 -1.64 12.41 31.08
CA LEU A 160 -2.48 12.05 29.94
C LEU A 160 -1.90 10.87 29.16
N ILE A 161 -0.60 10.91 28.82
CA ILE A 161 0.10 9.82 28.12
C ILE A 161 -0.11 8.48 28.83
N ARG A 162 0.07 8.44 30.16
CA ARG A 162 -0.08 7.22 30.96
C ARG A 162 -1.54 6.76 31.13
N ALA A 163 -2.47 7.71 31.23
CA ALA A 163 -3.90 7.41 31.33
C ALA A 163 -4.44 6.82 30.03
N ALA A 164 -4.04 7.39 28.89
CA ALA A 164 -4.45 6.98 27.55
C ALA A 164 -3.63 5.82 26.96
N LYS A 165 -2.66 5.29 27.72
CA LYS A 165 -1.74 4.20 27.31
C LYS A 165 -0.82 4.51 26.13
N MET A 166 -0.64 5.79 25.79
CA MET A 166 0.26 6.25 24.73
C MET A 166 1.74 5.99 25.06
N ASP A 167 2.07 5.77 26.33
CA ASP A 167 3.40 5.33 26.75
C ASP A 167 3.81 4.00 26.09
N HIS A 168 2.85 3.13 25.79
CA HIS A 168 3.10 1.91 25.02
C HIS A 168 3.44 2.22 23.56
N ASP A 169 2.64 3.08 22.90
CA ASP A 169 2.83 3.50 21.51
C ASP A 169 4.19 4.20 21.31
N LEU A 170 4.58 5.03 22.28
CA LEU A 170 5.84 5.78 22.29
C LEU A 170 7.03 4.98 22.81
N GLY A 171 6.81 3.74 23.29
CA GLY A 171 7.87 2.89 23.87
C GLY A 171 8.48 3.42 25.18
N LEU A 172 7.74 4.24 25.94
CA LEU A 172 8.19 4.88 27.18
C LEU A 172 7.89 3.98 28.38
N THR A 173 8.91 3.29 28.89
CA THR A 173 8.76 2.42 30.07
C THR A 173 8.70 3.18 31.40
N GLU A 174 9.32 4.35 31.45
CA GLU A 174 9.37 5.24 32.61
C GLU A 174 9.31 6.70 32.17
N ARG A 175 9.05 7.60 33.12
CA ARG A 175 9.03 9.04 32.84
C ARG A 175 10.48 9.51 32.62
N PRO A 176 10.77 10.24 31.53
CA PRO A 176 12.07 10.88 31.33
C PRO A 176 12.40 11.87 32.46
N ALA A 177 13.69 12.13 32.66
CA ALA A 177 14.15 13.21 33.53
C ALA A 177 13.71 14.58 32.99
N GLU A 178 13.67 15.61 33.85
CA GLU A 178 13.16 16.95 33.48
C GLU A 178 13.99 17.65 32.41
N ASP A 179 15.28 17.37 32.34
CA ASP A 179 16.21 17.90 31.33
C ASP A 179 16.06 17.18 29.98
N SER A 180 15.55 15.94 29.96
CA SER A 180 15.30 15.16 28.76
C SER A 180 13.82 15.08 28.36
N PHE A 181 12.92 15.77 29.08
CA PHE A 181 11.48 15.68 28.83
C PHE A 181 11.10 16.35 27.51
N ASP A 182 11.71 17.49 27.19
CA ASP A 182 11.42 18.23 25.96
C ASP A 182 11.91 17.47 24.72
N ASP A 183 13.02 16.73 24.81
CA ASP A 183 13.48 15.81 23.76
C ASP A 183 12.47 14.68 23.51
N MET A 184 11.84 14.17 24.57
CA MET A 184 10.74 13.20 24.43
C MET A 184 9.52 13.84 23.77
N LEU A 185 9.19 15.10 24.08
CA LEU A 185 8.09 15.80 23.42
C LEU A 185 8.32 15.99 21.93
N LEU A 186 9.57 16.18 21.46
CA LEU A 186 9.87 16.18 20.02
C LEU A 186 9.52 14.85 19.35
N HIS A 187 9.76 13.72 20.04
CA HIS A 187 9.34 12.40 19.55
C HIS A 187 7.81 12.26 19.52
N VAL A 188 7.13 12.73 20.57
CA VAL A 188 5.66 12.74 20.64
C VAL A 188 5.05 13.60 19.54
N ASP A 189 5.63 14.76 19.26
CA ASP A 189 5.15 15.69 18.22
C ASP A 189 5.22 15.03 16.83
N GLY A 190 6.35 14.38 16.51
CA GLY A 190 6.50 13.61 15.27
C GLY A 190 5.51 12.44 15.18
N TRP A 191 5.35 11.67 16.25
CA TRP A 191 4.37 10.57 16.29
C TRP A 191 2.93 11.07 16.09
N LEU A 192 2.55 12.15 16.79
CA LEU A 192 1.23 12.76 16.69
C LEU A 192 0.97 13.27 15.26
N CYS A 193 1.96 13.92 14.66
CA CYS A 193 1.88 14.38 13.28
C CYS A 193 1.63 13.23 12.31
N GLU A 194 2.38 12.12 12.43
CA GLU A 194 2.23 10.95 11.55
C GLU A 194 0.85 10.29 11.66
N ILE A 195 0.37 10.05 12.88
CA ILE A 195 -0.95 9.39 13.08
C ILE A 195 -2.11 10.29 12.67
N LYS A 196 -1.99 11.62 12.86
CA LYS A 196 -3.00 12.59 12.43
C LYS A 196 -3.03 12.69 10.91
N ASP A 197 -1.86 12.67 10.27
CA ASP A 197 -1.73 12.91 8.84
C ASP A 197 -1.92 11.67 7.96
N VAL A 198 -1.88 10.45 8.50
CA VAL A 198 -2.04 9.24 7.69
C VAL A 198 -3.40 9.18 6.98
N GLN A 199 -3.38 8.73 5.72
CA GLN A 199 -4.58 8.52 4.92
C GLN A 199 -5.25 7.20 5.31
N ILE A 200 -6.51 7.27 5.74
CA ILE A 200 -7.35 6.12 6.09
C ILE A 200 -8.57 6.05 5.17
N ARG A 201 -9.23 4.90 5.18
CA ARG A 201 -10.46 4.70 4.40
C ARG A 201 -11.61 5.36 5.14
N ASP A 202 -12.34 6.24 4.47
CA ASP A 202 -13.53 6.91 4.98
C ASP A 202 -14.81 6.32 4.35
N GLY A 203 -14.95 5.00 4.50
CA GLY A 203 -16.06 4.23 3.94
C GLY A 203 -15.63 3.15 2.95
N LEU A 204 -16.59 2.71 2.13
CA LEU A 204 -16.43 1.64 1.15
C LEU A 204 -16.78 2.11 -0.25
N HIS A 205 -16.15 1.51 -1.25
CA HIS A 205 -16.50 1.75 -2.65
C HIS A 205 -17.82 1.07 -3.01
N ILE A 206 -18.62 1.73 -3.84
CA ILE A 206 -19.82 1.17 -4.46
C ILE A 206 -19.57 1.13 -5.97
N LEU A 207 -19.66 -0.06 -6.57
CA LEU A 207 -19.34 -0.26 -7.99
C LEU A 207 -20.16 0.68 -8.88
N GLY A 208 -19.49 1.41 -9.77
CA GLY A 208 -20.12 2.39 -10.67
C GLY A 208 -20.49 3.73 -10.01
N GLN A 209 -20.25 3.91 -8.71
CA GLN A 209 -20.46 5.19 -8.02
C GLN A 209 -19.12 5.92 -7.88
N LYS A 210 -18.97 7.03 -8.61
CA LYS A 210 -17.83 7.93 -8.40
C LYS A 210 -18.00 8.74 -7.10
N PRO A 211 -16.92 9.10 -6.41
CA PRO A 211 -16.96 10.08 -5.32
C PRO A 211 -17.50 11.43 -5.80
N THR A 212 -18.23 12.13 -4.94
CA THR A 212 -18.78 13.47 -5.19
C THR A 212 -18.72 14.31 -3.92
N GLY A 213 -18.69 15.63 -4.03
CA GLY A 213 -18.69 16.53 -2.87
C GLY A 213 -17.42 16.37 -2.04
N GLU A 214 -17.55 16.27 -0.71
CA GLU A 214 -16.41 16.14 0.20
C GLU A 214 -15.56 14.90 -0.08
N SER A 215 -16.16 13.74 -0.36
CA SER A 215 -15.39 12.53 -0.67
C SER A 215 -14.59 12.62 -1.98
N GLU A 216 -15.03 13.44 -2.94
CA GLU A 216 -14.23 13.74 -4.15
C GLU A 216 -13.05 14.65 -3.80
N LEU A 217 -13.30 15.69 -3.00
CA LEU A 217 -12.26 16.61 -2.51
C LEU A 217 -11.17 15.87 -1.75
N ASP A 218 -11.54 15.04 -0.77
CA ASP A 218 -10.60 14.30 0.08
C ASP A 218 -9.78 13.29 -0.72
N LEU A 219 -10.43 12.58 -1.65
CA LEU A 219 -9.72 11.64 -2.52
C LEU A 219 -8.75 12.35 -3.46
N VAL A 220 -9.14 13.50 -4.03
CA VAL A 220 -8.25 14.30 -4.89
C VAL A 220 -7.07 14.82 -4.07
N LEU A 221 -7.29 15.33 -2.85
CA LEU A 221 -6.21 15.74 -1.94
C LEU A 221 -5.24 14.59 -1.65
N ALA A 222 -5.77 13.41 -1.33
CA ALA A 222 -4.97 12.21 -1.06
C ALA A 222 -4.12 11.80 -2.27
N ILE A 223 -4.66 11.90 -3.50
CA ILE A 223 -3.92 11.61 -4.73
C ILE A 223 -2.82 12.66 -4.96
N LEU A 224 -3.13 13.94 -4.79
CA LEU A 224 -2.22 15.05 -5.06
C LEU A 224 -1.12 15.19 -4.00
N ARG A 225 -1.25 14.57 -2.83
CA ARG A 225 -0.19 14.54 -1.82
C ARG A 225 1.09 13.87 -2.32
N ALA A 226 0.97 12.81 -3.12
CA ALA A 226 2.12 12.10 -3.65
C ALA A 226 2.78 12.86 -4.81
N ARG A 227 4.10 12.70 -4.95
CA ARG A 227 4.81 13.08 -6.17
C ARG A 227 4.35 12.19 -7.33
N GLN A 228 3.90 12.81 -8.41
CA GLN A 228 3.31 12.12 -9.56
C GLN A 228 4.38 11.62 -10.52
N LEU A 229 4.26 10.35 -10.91
CA LEU A 229 5.02 9.73 -11.99
C LEU A 229 4.11 9.62 -13.21
N PHE A 230 4.09 10.66 -14.03
CA PHE A 230 3.21 10.73 -15.19
C PHE A 230 4.02 10.80 -16.50
N GLY A 231 3.60 10.04 -17.51
CA GLY A 231 4.27 10.00 -18.82
C GLY A 231 5.73 9.49 -18.80
N GLY A 232 6.19 8.84 -17.72
CA GLY A 232 7.55 8.28 -17.61
C GLY A 232 8.68 9.29 -17.42
N GLU A 233 8.42 10.59 -17.62
CA GLU A 233 9.43 11.66 -17.63
C GLU A 233 9.04 12.88 -16.80
N HIS A 234 7.74 13.12 -16.56
CA HIS A 234 7.26 14.34 -15.92
C HIS A 234 6.95 14.09 -14.44
N ALA A 235 7.78 14.67 -13.56
CA ALA A 235 7.51 14.71 -12.13
C ALA A 235 6.72 15.99 -11.79
N ILE A 236 5.43 15.82 -11.49
CA ILE A 236 4.67 16.87 -10.80
C ILE A 236 4.89 16.61 -9.30
N PRO A 237 5.32 17.60 -8.49
CA PRO A 237 5.49 17.43 -7.06
C PRO A 237 4.14 17.14 -6.39
N GLY A 238 4.18 16.68 -5.14
CA GLY A 238 2.96 16.69 -4.33
C GLY A 238 2.49 18.12 -4.10
N LEU A 239 1.18 18.32 -3.90
CA LEU A 239 0.59 19.64 -3.65
C LEU A 239 1.23 20.32 -2.44
N ARG A 240 1.42 19.58 -1.34
CA ARG A 240 2.07 20.11 -0.14
C ARG A 240 3.57 20.38 -0.33
N GLN A 241 4.23 19.63 -1.22
CA GLN A 241 5.61 19.93 -1.61
C GLN A 241 5.69 21.25 -2.39
N ALA A 242 4.73 21.51 -3.28
CA ALA A 242 4.64 22.78 -3.99
C ALA A 242 4.32 23.96 -3.05
N LEU A 243 3.65 23.68 -1.93
CA LEU A 243 3.35 24.65 -0.87
C LEU A 243 4.49 24.83 0.16
N GLY A 244 5.53 23.99 0.11
CA GLY A 244 6.77 24.20 0.88
C GLY A 244 7.21 23.04 1.79
N LEU A 245 6.42 21.97 1.93
CA LEU A 245 6.83 20.80 2.74
C LEU A 245 7.87 19.94 2.04
N ALA A 246 8.73 19.26 2.81
CA ALA A 246 9.69 18.30 2.30
C ALA A 246 9.03 16.95 1.95
N GLU A 247 8.09 16.48 2.79
CA GLU A 247 7.41 15.17 2.71
C GLU A 247 8.40 13.99 2.80
N ASP A 248 9.46 14.15 3.59
CA ASP A 248 10.52 13.16 3.78
C ASP A 248 10.61 12.57 5.20
N GLY A 249 9.72 13.06 6.08
CA GLY A 249 9.60 12.68 7.49
C GLY A 249 10.18 13.70 8.49
N THR A 250 10.64 14.87 8.03
CA THR A 250 11.27 15.88 8.89
C THR A 250 10.47 17.17 9.07
N ASP A 251 9.29 17.26 8.44
CA ASP A 251 8.42 18.43 8.56
C ASP A 251 7.83 18.55 9.97
N GLU A 252 7.77 19.77 10.49
CA GLU A 252 7.20 20.08 11.81
C GLU A 252 5.66 19.97 11.79
N ARG A 253 5.05 19.44 12.86
CA ARG A 253 3.60 19.19 12.94
C ARG A 253 2.75 20.41 12.59
N THR A 254 3.08 21.57 13.14
CA THR A 254 2.35 22.82 12.93
C THR A 254 2.37 23.27 11.46
N SER A 255 3.50 23.10 10.79
CA SER A 255 3.68 23.40 9.37
C SER A 255 2.92 22.42 8.48
N VAL A 256 2.88 21.14 8.85
CA VAL A 256 2.10 20.10 8.16
C VAL A 256 0.61 20.46 8.20
N ASP A 257 0.09 20.82 9.36
CA ASP A 257 -1.33 21.20 9.52
C ASP A 257 -1.69 22.45 8.73
N ALA A 258 -0.90 23.52 8.86
CA ALA A 258 -1.14 24.76 8.12
C ALA A 258 -1.12 24.53 6.59
N THR A 259 -0.18 23.69 6.12
CA THR A 259 -0.07 23.37 4.69
C THR A 259 -1.21 22.48 4.22
N GLU A 260 -1.66 21.51 5.02
CA GLU A 260 -2.83 20.68 4.70
C GLU A 260 -4.10 21.53 4.59
N THR A 261 -4.30 22.49 5.50
CA THR A 261 -5.42 23.44 5.42
C THR A 261 -5.37 24.27 4.14
N ALA A 262 -4.21 24.86 3.82
CA ALA A 262 -4.04 25.63 2.59
C ALA A 262 -4.25 24.77 1.33
N ALA A 263 -3.74 23.54 1.33
CA ALA A 263 -3.96 22.58 0.24
C ALA A 263 -5.45 22.27 0.06
N ARG A 264 -6.17 22.02 1.17
CA ARG A 264 -7.62 21.77 1.16
C ARG A 264 -8.39 22.96 0.60
N GLU A 265 -8.08 24.17 1.03
CA GLU A 265 -8.72 25.41 0.54
C GLU A 265 -8.55 25.59 -0.96
N LEU A 266 -7.33 25.35 -1.48
CA LEU A 266 -7.03 25.45 -2.91
C LEU A 266 -7.80 24.41 -3.75
N VAL A 267 -7.84 23.14 -3.31
CA VAL A 267 -8.56 22.09 -4.04
C VAL A 267 -10.07 22.29 -3.93
N ALA A 268 -10.58 22.75 -2.78
CA ALA A 268 -11.99 23.10 -2.62
C ALA A 268 -12.40 24.26 -3.52
N ALA A 269 -11.56 25.30 -3.65
CA ALA A 269 -11.80 26.41 -4.56
C ALA A 269 -11.78 25.97 -6.04
N LEU A 270 -10.88 25.05 -6.40
CA LEU A 270 -10.85 24.44 -7.75
C LEU A 270 -12.09 23.56 -8.00
N GLN A 271 -12.55 22.80 -7.01
CA GLN A 271 -13.80 22.04 -7.11
C GLN A 271 -15.00 22.97 -7.30
N ALA A 272 -15.05 24.09 -6.54
CA ALA A 272 -16.12 25.08 -6.64
C ALA A 272 -16.16 25.78 -8.02
N SER A 273 -15.02 25.90 -8.72
CA SER A 273 -14.99 26.37 -10.11
C SER A 273 -15.36 25.29 -11.14
N GLY A 274 -15.87 24.13 -10.70
CA GLY A 274 -16.22 23.01 -11.56
C GLY A 274 -15.01 22.30 -12.15
N TRP A 275 -13.87 22.32 -11.46
CA TRP A 275 -12.60 21.77 -11.93
C TRP A 275 -12.10 22.42 -13.23
N ASP A 276 -12.35 23.72 -13.43
CA ASP A 276 -11.81 24.52 -14.54
C ASP A 276 -10.27 24.58 -14.50
N PRO A 277 -9.55 24.03 -15.50
CA PRO A 277 -8.08 24.10 -15.56
C PRO A 277 -7.52 25.52 -15.58
N ASP A 278 -8.27 26.50 -16.10
CA ASP A 278 -7.83 27.89 -16.20
C ASP A 278 -8.05 28.66 -14.90
N ALA A 279 -8.82 28.10 -13.95
CA ALA A 279 -8.91 28.63 -12.60
C ALA A 279 -7.60 28.44 -11.81
N ALA A 280 -6.77 27.45 -12.16
CA ALA A 280 -5.54 27.14 -11.43
C ALA A 280 -4.58 28.34 -11.30
N GLU A 281 -4.44 29.15 -12.36
CA GLU A 281 -3.59 30.35 -12.37
C GLU A 281 -4.20 31.52 -11.59
N ARG A 282 -5.53 31.51 -11.38
CA ARG A 282 -6.24 32.53 -10.57
C ARG A 282 -6.22 32.19 -9.08
N LEU A 283 -6.08 30.91 -8.74
CA LEU A 283 -6.13 30.42 -7.36
C LEU A 283 -4.77 30.49 -6.64
N SER A 284 -3.66 30.53 -7.37
CA SER A 284 -2.33 30.66 -6.77
C SER A 284 -1.34 31.33 -7.70
N ASP A 285 -0.60 32.31 -7.18
CA ASP A 285 0.53 32.94 -7.87
C ASP A 285 1.78 32.03 -7.92
N ASN A 286 1.78 30.92 -7.17
CA ASN A 286 2.88 29.97 -7.19
C ASN A 286 2.76 29.05 -8.43
N PRO A 287 3.72 29.09 -9.38
CA PRO A 287 3.62 28.36 -10.63
C PRO A 287 3.60 26.84 -10.43
N GLU A 288 4.26 26.31 -9.39
CA GLU A 288 4.24 24.87 -9.09
C GLU A 288 2.88 24.44 -8.53
N VAL A 289 2.26 25.25 -7.66
CA VAL A 289 0.91 24.99 -7.14
C VAL A 289 -0.10 25.05 -8.27
N ALA A 290 -0.07 26.10 -9.11
CA ALA A 290 -0.93 26.22 -10.28
C ALA A 290 -0.77 25.02 -11.24
N ARG A 291 0.46 24.52 -11.42
CA ARG A 291 0.73 23.32 -12.23
C ARG A 291 0.11 22.05 -11.65
N VAL A 292 0.17 21.86 -10.32
CA VAL A 292 -0.46 20.72 -9.64
C VAL A 292 -1.99 20.80 -9.73
N LEU A 293 -2.57 21.98 -9.51
CA LEU A 293 -4.02 22.22 -9.62
C LEU A 293 -4.52 22.01 -11.05
N ARG A 294 -3.79 22.50 -12.06
CA ARG A 294 -4.09 22.26 -13.47
C ARG A 294 -4.06 20.76 -13.79
N PHE A 295 -3.07 20.02 -13.29
CA PHE A 295 -3.01 18.56 -13.44
C PHE A 295 -4.19 17.84 -12.78
N ALA A 296 -4.65 18.30 -11.61
CA ALA A 296 -5.85 17.76 -10.96
C ALA A 296 -7.07 17.88 -11.88
N ALA A 297 -7.28 19.08 -12.44
CA ALA A 297 -8.38 19.40 -13.35
C ALA A 297 -8.29 18.67 -14.71
N THR A 298 -7.10 18.50 -15.29
CA THR A 298 -6.94 17.92 -16.63
C THR A 298 -6.81 16.41 -16.64
N GLU A 299 -6.26 15.81 -15.58
CA GLU A 299 -5.94 14.37 -15.55
C GLU A 299 -6.67 13.64 -14.43
N VAL A 300 -6.57 14.09 -13.18
CA VAL A 300 -7.09 13.33 -12.03
C VAL A 300 -8.61 13.25 -12.07
N VAL A 301 -9.30 14.39 -12.16
CA VAL A 301 -10.77 14.47 -12.07
C VAL A 301 -11.46 13.83 -13.27
N PRO A 302 -11.05 14.06 -14.53
CA PRO A 302 -11.67 13.38 -15.68
C PRO A 302 -11.51 11.86 -15.62
N ARG A 303 -10.35 11.37 -15.13
CA ARG A 303 -10.12 9.93 -14.96
C ARG A 303 -10.93 9.36 -13.79
N LEU A 304 -11.07 10.08 -12.68
CA LEU A 304 -11.97 9.69 -11.59
C LEU A 304 -13.42 9.61 -12.07
N ALA A 305 -13.87 10.57 -12.87
CA ALA A 305 -15.20 10.58 -13.44
C ALA A 305 -15.49 9.34 -14.31
N GLY A 306 -14.49 8.79 -14.99
CA GLY A 306 -14.61 7.55 -15.76
C GLY A 306 -14.95 6.30 -14.93
N SER A 307 -14.77 6.35 -13.59
CA SER A 307 -15.11 5.25 -12.68
C SER A 307 -16.62 5.00 -12.58
N SER A 308 -17.46 5.93 -13.06
CA SER A 308 -18.91 5.69 -13.17
C SER A 308 -19.27 4.60 -14.19
N ALA A 309 -18.34 4.26 -15.10
CA ALA A 309 -18.55 3.25 -16.12
C ALA A 309 -18.27 1.80 -15.65
N GLU A 310 -17.93 1.56 -14.38
CA GLU A 310 -17.57 0.22 -13.89
C GLU A 310 -18.70 -0.82 -14.12
N ILE A 311 -19.95 -0.50 -13.76
CA ILE A 311 -21.09 -1.39 -14.01
C ILE A 311 -21.31 -1.59 -15.51
N GLU A 312 -21.24 -0.52 -16.30
CA GLU A 312 -21.37 -0.60 -17.76
C GLU A 312 -20.33 -1.54 -18.36
N GLN A 313 -19.09 -1.54 -17.85
CA GLN A 313 -18.04 -2.45 -18.32
C GLN A 313 -18.31 -3.91 -17.93
N VAL A 314 -18.94 -4.17 -16.78
CA VAL A 314 -19.44 -5.51 -16.44
C VAL A 314 -20.52 -5.94 -17.43
N LEU A 315 -21.48 -5.07 -17.75
CA LEU A 315 -22.54 -5.35 -18.74
C LEU A 315 -21.95 -5.59 -20.13
N ARG A 316 -20.97 -4.79 -20.57
CA ARG A 316 -20.25 -5.01 -21.83
C ARG A 316 -19.51 -6.34 -21.86
N ALA A 317 -18.95 -6.78 -20.73
CA ALA A 317 -18.28 -8.07 -20.63
C ALA A 317 -19.28 -9.22 -20.72
N LEU A 318 -20.47 -9.08 -20.11
CA LEU A 318 -21.58 -10.03 -20.24
C LEU A 318 -22.11 -10.11 -21.67
N ASP A 319 -22.06 -9.00 -22.42
CA ASP A 319 -22.39 -8.93 -23.85
C ASP A 319 -21.24 -9.42 -24.76
N GLY A 320 -20.19 -10.04 -24.20
CA GLY A 320 -19.07 -10.60 -24.95
C GLY A 320 -18.17 -9.57 -25.64
N ARG A 321 -18.21 -8.29 -25.22
CA ARG A 321 -17.40 -7.23 -25.82
C ARG A 321 -15.99 -7.18 -25.26
N PHE A 322 -15.09 -6.59 -26.03
CA PHE A 322 -13.74 -6.31 -25.57
C PHE A 322 -13.73 -5.27 -24.45
N ILE A 323 -13.13 -5.64 -23.31
CA ILE A 323 -12.88 -4.76 -22.17
C ILE A 323 -11.46 -4.20 -22.28
N PRO A 324 -11.30 -2.86 -22.34
CA PRO A 324 -9.99 -2.24 -22.51
C PRO A 324 -9.07 -2.55 -21.33
N ALA A 325 -7.81 -2.81 -21.63
CA ALA A 325 -6.79 -3.03 -20.62
C ALA A 325 -6.23 -1.70 -20.07
N GLY A 326 -5.69 -1.73 -18.85
CA GLY A 326 -5.08 -0.57 -18.20
C GLY A 326 -3.99 -0.99 -17.21
N PRO A 327 -3.12 -0.07 -16.77
CA PRO A 327 -2.19 -0.36 -15.68
C PRO A 327 -2.95 -0.49 -14.36
N SER A 328 -2.34 -1.17 -13.40
CA SER A 328 -2.86 -1.37 -12.03
C SER A 328 -1.89 -0.81 -10.99
N GLY A 329 -2.38 -0.57 -9.78
CA GLY A 329 -1.61 0.01 -8.69
C GLY A 329 -2.41 0.99 -7.84
N SER A 330 -1.76 1.56 -6.82
CA SER A 330 -2.41 2.55 -5.97
C SER A 330 -2.36 3.94 -6.61
N PRO A 331 -3.50 4.61 -6.86
CA PRO A 331 -3.51 5.98 -7.35
C PRO A 331 -2.89 6.97 -6.34
N LEU A 332 -2.87 6.61 -5.04
CA LEU A 332 -2.26 7.39 -3.96
C LEU A 332 -0.73 7.35 -3.94
N ARG A 333 -0.10 6.57 -4.83
CA ARG A 333 1.37 6.48 -4.93
C ARG A 333 1.91 7.18 -6.18
N GLY A 334 1.22 8.23 -6.63
CA GLY A 334 1.64 9.03 -7.78
C GLY A 334 1.43 8.32 -9.12
N LEU A 335 0.53 7.34 -9.19
CA LEU A 335 0.24 6.55 -10.39
C LEU A 335 -1.17 6.85 -10.92
N VAL A 336 -1.43 8.09 -11.33
CA VAL A 336 -2.75 8.53 -11.83
C VAL A 336 -3.17 7.81 -13.12
N ASN A 337 -2.24 7.24 -13.87
CA ASN A 337 -2.53 6.44 -15.07
C ASN A 337 -3.32 5.14 -14.81
N VAL A 338 -3.39 4.68 -13.55
CA VAL A 338 -4.26 3.56 -13.13
C VAL A 338 -5.75 3.94 -13.15
N LEU A 339 -6.06 5.23 -13.29
CA LEU A 339 -7.40 5.74 -13.56
C LEU A 339 -7.56 6.02 -15.07
N PRO A 340 -8.79 5.91 -15.64
CA PRO A 340 -10.04 5.51 -14.99
C PRO A 340 -10.07 4.02 -14.65
N THR A 341 -11.00 3.61 -13.79
CA THR A 341 -11.32 2.20 -13.54
C THR A 341 -12.34 1.68 -14.57
N GLY A 342 -12.83 0.45 -14.41
CA GLY A 342 -13.64 -0.26 -15.40
C GLY A 342 -12.80 -0.94 -16.48
N ARG A 343 -11.54 -1.29 -16.19
CA ARG A 343 -10.58 -1.86 -17.15
C ARG A 343 -10.14 -3.27 -16.75
N ASN A 344 -9.73 -4.04 -17.74
CA ASN A 344 -9.15 -5.35 -17.54
C ASN A 344 -7.65 -5.23 -17.30
N PHE A 345 -7.24 -4.80 -16.10
CA PHE A 345 -5.87 -4.35 -15.87
C PHE A 345 -4.78 -5.40 -16.18
N TYR A 346 -3.58 -4.92 -16.43
CA TYR A 346 -2.34 -5.67 -16.42
C TYR A 346 -1.44 -5.19 -15.27
N SER A 347 -0.46 -6.01 -14.88
CA SER A 347 0.52 -5.67 -13.84
C SER A 347 1.79 -5.04 -14.43
N VAL A 348 2.91 -5.75 -14.45
CA VAL A 348 4.20 -5.24 -14.95
C VAL A 348 4.91 -6.32 -15.78
N ASP A 349 5.88 -5.92 -16.62
CA ASP A 349 6.85 -6.88 -17.17
C ASP A 349 7.67 -7.46 -15.99
N PRO A 350 7.67 -8.78 -15.76
CA PRO A 350 8.39 -9.38 -14.65
C PRO A 350 9.92 -9.36 -14.84
N ARG A 351 10.44 -9.21 -16.07
CA ARG A 351 11.89 -9.26 -16.33
C ARG A 351 12.66 -8.06 -15.75
N PRO A 352 12.20 -6.80 -15.88
CA PRO A 352 12.84 -5.65 -15.27
C PRO A 352 12.45 -5.46 -13.79
N CYS A 353 12.14 -6.50 -13.01
CA CYS A 353 11.75 -6.36 -11.60
C CYS A 353 12.71 -7.11 -10.65
N PRO A 354 13.49 -6.41 -9.79
CA PRO A 354 13.62 -4.95 -9.71
C PRO A 354 14.40 -4.41 -10.93
N PRO A 355 14.14 -3.18 -11.40
CA PRO A 355 14.72 -2.67 -12.65
C PRO A 355 16.23 -2.50 -12.46
N GLY A 356 17.03 -3.47 -12.92
CA GLY A 356 18.41 -3.76 -12.46
C GLY A 356 19.50 -2.68 -12.57
N TRP A 357 19.15 -1.42 -12.77
CA TRP A 357 20.07 -0.30 -12.90
C TRP A 357 20.10 0.60 -11.65
N PRO A 358 21.30 0.93 -11.13
CA PRO A 358 21.46 1.97 -10.13
C PRO A 358 20.78 3.27 -10.58
N GLY A 359 19.91 3.83 -9.73
CA GLY A 359 19.22 5.09 -9.98
C GLY A 359 17.73 4.97 -10.34
N LYS A 360 17.21 3.77 -10.62
CA LYS A 360 15.76 3.55 -10.82
C LYS A 360 15.00 3.68 -9.48
N PRO A 361 13.73 4.18 -9.47
CA PRO A 361 12.99 4.51 -8.24
C PRO A 361 12.89 3.37 -7.23
N VAL A 362 12.62 2.14 -7.69
CA VAL A 362 12.50 0.95 -6.81
C VAL A 362 13.83 0.59 -6.13
N TRP A 363 14.95 0.74 -6.83
CA TRP A 363 16.27 0.50 -6.23
C TRP A 363 16.64 1.59 -5.21
N ARG A 364 16.36 2.87 -5.52
CA ARG A 364 16.56 3.96 -4.56
C ARG A 364 15.72 3.75 -3.30
N TRP A 365 14.46 3.34 -3.45
CA TRP A 365 13.59 3.02 -2.33
C TRP A 365 14.14 1.86 -1.49
N ARG A 366 14.58 0.76 -2.13
CA ARG A 366 15.18 -0.39 -1.42
C ARG A 366 16.43 -0.01 -0.63
N ILE A 367 17.27 0.87 -1.18
CA ILE A 367 18.47 1.39 -0.52
C ILE A 367 18.11 2.31 0.65
N ARG A 368 16.95 2.98 0.66
CA ARG A 368 16.47 3.76 1.81
C ARG A 368 15.88 2.86 2.91
N CYS A 369 15.12 1.84 2.54
CA CYS A 369 14.45 0.96 3.51
C CYS A 369 15.39 -0.02 4.22
N SER A 370 16.37 -0.60 3.53
CA SER A 370 17.24 -1.63 4.13
C SER A 370 18.07 -1.10 5.32
N PRO A 371 18.69 0.09 5.23
CA PRO A 371 19.35 0.73 6.36
C PRO A 371 18.36 1.11 7.45
N ALA A 372 17.20 1.70 7.12
CA ALA A 372 16.19 2.08 8.12
C ALA A 372 15.79 0.89 9.00
N THR A 373 15.47 -0.28 8.41
CA THR A 373 15.18 -1.51 9.17
C THR A 373 16.36 -1.95 10.03
N ALA A 374 17.58 -1.84 9.52
CA ALA A 374 18.78 -2.21 10.24
C ALA A 374 19.07 -1.27 11.43
N THR A 375 18.83 0.04 11.28
CA THR A 375 19.01 1.04 12.34
C THR A 375 17.95 0.87 13.43
N THR A 376 16.68 0.66 13.06
CA THR A 376 15.59 0.42 14.02
C THR A 376 15.80 -0.89 14.80
N THR A 377 16.23 -1.96 14.13
CA THR A 377 16.52 -3.24 14.80
C THR A 377 17.81 -3.22 15.63
N ALA A 378 18.80 -2.42 15.23
CA ALA A 378 19.98 -2.17 16.04
C ALA A 378 19.62 -1.45 17.34
N GLY A 379 18.63 -0.53 17.34
CA GLY A 379 17.87 -0.06 18.53
C GLY A 379 18.65 -0.07 19.85
N GLY A 380 19.76 0.67 19.92
CA GLY A 380 20.60 0.79 21.13
C GLY A 380 21.66 -0.30 21.35
N ARG A 381 21.81 -1.28 20.45
CA ARG A 381 22.87 -2.32 20.48
C ARG A 381 24.02 -1.91 19.58
N SER A 382 25.26 -2.14 20.03
CA SER A 382 26.48 -1.93 19.25
C SER A 382 26.70 -2.93 18.11
N ARG A 383 25.69 -3.75 17.76
CA ARG A 383 25.80 -4.80 16.74
C ARG A 383 24.53 -4.90 15.91
N TRP A 384 24.75 -5.06 14.61
CA TRP A 384 23.73 -5.37 13.61
C TRP A 384 23.15 -6.77 13.83
N ASP A 385 21.85 -6.92 13.54
CA ASP A 385 21.21 -8.23 13.52
C ASP A 385 21.84 -9.11 12.43
N CYS A 386 22.25 -10.32 12.82
CA CYS A 386 22.93 -11.23 11.89
C CYS A 386 21.99 -11.78 10.79
N ARG A 387 20.66 -11.67 10.96
CA ARG A 387 19.62 -12.12 10.03
C ARG A 387 18.33 -11.32 10.23
N CYS A 388 17.72 -10.87 9.13
CA CYS A 388 16.34 -10.40 9.10
C CYS A 388 15.47 -11.51 8.46
N GLY A 389 14.46 -12.02 9.18
CA GLY A 389 13.49 -13.00 8.64
C GLY A 389 13.65 -14.48 9.07
N GLY A 390 14.18 -14.77 10.25
CA GLY A 390 14.21 -16.12 10.82
C GLY A 390 14.42 -16.12 12.33
N PRO A 391 14.19 -17.23 13.05
CA PRO A 391 14.34 -17.27 14.50
C PRO A 391 15.77 -16.88 14.91
N ARG A 392 15.86 -15.91 15.83
CA ARG A 392 17.11 -15.43 16.42
C ARG A 392 17.79 -16.55 17.22
N ARG A 393 18.59 -17.39 16.56
CA ARG A 393 19.60 -18.18 17.28
C ARG A 393 20.82 -17.28 17.49
N CYS A 394 20.82 -16.57 18.61
CA CYS A 394 22.06 -16.10 19.22
C CYS A 394 22.87 -17.35 19.59
N ALA A 395 23.86 -17.69 18.78
CA ALA A 395 24.84 -18.69 19.19
C ALA A 395 25.56 -18.14 20.42
N ARG A 396 25.28 -18.72 21.59
CA ARG A 396 26.17 -18.59 22.76
C ARG A 396 27.56 -19.05 22.32
N PRO A 397 28.66 -18.41 22.76
CA PRO A 397 29.99 -18.90 22.45
C PRO A 397 30.15 -20.27 23.10
N ALA A 398 30.14 -21.33 22.28
CA ALA A 398 30.59 -22.63 22.71
C ALA A 398 32.09 -22.52 22.96
N THR A 399 32.47 -22.69 24.22
CA THR A 399 33.84 -22.83 24.68
C THR A 399 34.54 -23.97 23.92
N THR A 400 35.70 -23.63 23.36
CA THR A 400 36.86 -24.52 23.09
C THR A 400 36.61 -25.84 22.34
N SER A 401 36.88 -25.84 21.03
CA SER A 401 37.48 -26.99 20.33
C SER A 401 38.10 -26.53 18.99
N PRO A 402 39.40 -26.74 18.74
CA PRO A 402 40.07 -26.29 17.53
C PRO A 402 40.01 -27.38 16.48
N LYS A 403 38.97 -27.38 15.64
CA LYS A 403 38.93 -28.14 14.38
C LYS A 403 37.79 -27.62 13.53
N CYS A 404 38.10 -26.69 12.63
CA CYS A 404 37.51 -26.55 11.29
C CYS A 404 38.05 -25.27 10.63
N LEU A 405 39.30 -25.32 10.17
CA LEU A 405 39.70 -24.53 9.01
C LEU A 405 38.99 -25.13 7.79
N ARG A 406 38.13 -24.35 7.12
CA ARG A 406 38.13 -24.19 5.65
C ARG A 406 36.94 -23.33 5.16
N CYS A 407 37.29 -22.44 4.24
CA CYS A 407 36.48 -21.85 3.17
C CYS A 407 35.48 -20.73 3.52
N TRP A 408 36.00 -19.51 3.66
CA TRP A 408 35.34 -18.30 3.17
C TRP A 408 36.24 -17.65 2.12
N ALA A 409 35.83 -17.71 0.85
CA ALA A 409 36.44 -16.95 -0.23
C ALA A 409 35.38 -16.70 -1.31
N PHE A 410 34.74 -15.54 -1.28
CA PHE A 410 34.20 -14.88 -2.47
C PHE A 410 34.19 -13.37 -2.23
N GLY A 411 35.00 -12.66 -3.02
CA GLY A 411 35.06 -11.21 -3.13
C GLY A 411 36.30 -10.81 -3.93
N PRO A 412 36.16 -10.26 -5.16
CA PRO A 412 37.29 -9.75 -5.91
C PRO A 412 37.55 -8.29 -5.47
N CYS A 413 38.67 -8.06 -4.80
CA CYS A 413 39.23 -6.74 -4.60
C CYS A 413 40.50 -6.63 -5.46
N GLY A 414 40.54 -5.62 -6.33
CA GLY A 414 41.59 -5.44 -7.32
C GLY A 414 42.96 -5.18 -6.68
N MET A 415 43.98 -5.88 -7.18
CA MET A 415 45.39 -5.62 -6.85
C MET A 415 46.07 -4.89 -7.99
N THR A 416 46.59 -3.71 -7.66
CA THR A 416 47.70 -3.02 -8.33
C THR A 416 48.97 -3.87 -8.25
N ARG A 417 49.65 -4.07 -9.39
CA ARG A 417 50.92 -4.81 -9.48
C ARG A 417 52.09 -3.86 -9.25
N HIS A 418 52.93 -4.16 -8.25
CA HIS A 418 54.33 -3.74 -8.25
C HIS A 418 55.24 -4.97 -8.31
N ALA A 419 56.18 -4.92 -9.25
CA ALA A 419 57.13 -5.96 -9.57
C ALA A 419 58.31 -5.98 -8.59
N VAL A 420 58.74 -7.17 -8.19
CA VAL A 420 60.12 -7.40 -7.72
C VAL A 420 60.65 -8.70 -8.32
N SER A 421 61.79 -8.55 -8.98
CA SER A 421 62.64 -9.53 -9.63
C SER A 421 63.27 -10.54 -8.67
N SER A 422 63.38 -11.81 -9.08
CA SER A 422 64.50 -12.66 -8.63
C SER A 422 64.99 -13.55 -9.78
N THR A 423 66.29 -13.40 -10.03
CA THR A 423 67.18 -14.12 -10.94
C THR A 423 67.57 -15.47 -10.31
N SER A 424 67.47 -16.61 -11.01
CA SER A 424 68.58 -17.33 -11.69
C SER A 424 68.43 -18.86 -11.43
N PRO A 425 69.19 -19.77 -12.07
CA PRO A 425 69.21 -20.09 -13.50
C PRO A 425 68.93 -21.60 -13.80
N ARG A 426 68.70 -21.90 -15.10
CA ARG A 426 68.67 -23.25 -15.72
C ARG A 426 70.07 -23.92 -15.64
N PHE A 427 70.31 -25.24 -15.68
CA PHE A 427 69.84 -26.39 -16.48
C PHE A 427 70.36 -27.69 -15.78
N PRO A 428 70.08 -28.93 -16.24
CA PRO A 428 69.06 -29.39 -17.18
C PRO A 428 67.84 -30.02 -16.50
#